data_AF-A0A7C1PXL3-F1
#
_entry.id   AF-A0A7C1PXL3-F1
#
_cell.length_a   1.000
_cell.length_b   1.000
_cell.length_c   1.000
_cell.angle_alpha   90.00
_cell.angle_beta   90.00
_cell.angle_gamma   90.00
#
_symmetry.space_group_name_H-M   'P 1'
#
loop_
_entity.id
_entity.type
_entity.pdbx_description
1 polymer ?
#
loop_
_entity_poly.entity_id
_entity_poly.type
_entity_poly.pdbx_seq_one_letter_code
_entity_poly.pdbx_strand_id
1 'polypeptide(L)'
;MQRIGYQKWQTLMYESAVRACVPSFVRNSFPPEYLQYYLDEEANYGFVWTKELSEVLVRYKSNRDKYPTFESFFPKFVDFFNEYSK
;
A
#
# COMPACT_ATOMS: atom_id res chain seq x y z
N MET A 1 -0.97 5.46 -20.22
CA MET A 1 -1.10 4.52 -19.08
C MET A 1 -0.41 3.23 -19.47
N GLN A 2 0.72 2.90 -18.83
CA GLN A 2 1.28 1.54 -18.90
C GLN A 2 0.17 0.57 -18.47
N ARG A 3 -0.10 -0.46 -19.28
CA ARG A 3 -1.09 -1.48 -18.94
C ARG A 3 -0.54 -2.25 -17.74
N ILE A 4 -1.07 -1.94 -16.56
CA ILE A 4 -1.00 -2.75 -15.35
C ILE A 4 -1.30 -4.20 -15.80
N GLY A 5 -0.30 -5.08 -15.81
CA GLY A 5 -0.37 -6.45 -16.36
C GLY A 5 -1.33 -7.39 -15.61
N TYR A 6 -2.11 -6.83 -14.68
CA TYR A 6 -2.94 -7.52 -13.73
C TYR A 6 -4.35 -7.60 -14.28
N GLN A 7 -4.63 -8.64 -15.05
CA GLN A 7 -5.94 -8.88 -15.65
C GLN A 7 -7.01 -9.30 -14.62
N LYS A 8 -6.61 -9.57 -13.37
CA LYS A 8 -7.49 -9.97 -12.27
C LYS A 8 -7.41 -8.92 -11.15
N TRP A 9 -8.56 -8.46 -10.69
CA TRP A 9 -8.65 -7.47 -9.60
C TRP A 9 -8.01 -7.97 -8.30
N GLN A 10 -8.04 -9.28 -8.04
CA GLN A 10 -7.39 -9.87 -6.86
C GLN A 10 -5.88 -9.64 -6.90
N THR A 11 -5.26 -9.74 -8.08
CA THR A 11 -3.81 -9.54 -8.20
C THR A 11 -3.44 -8.08 -7.95
N LEU A 12 -4.22 -7.13 -8.50
CA LEU A 12 -4.05 -5.71 -8.22
C LEU A 12 -4.16 -5.41 -6.71
N MET A 13 -5.13 -6.04 -6.04
CA MET A 13 -5.35 -5.88 -4.60
C MET A 13 -4.19 -6.41 -3.77
N TYR A 14 -3.75 -7.65 -4.01
CA TYR A 14 -2.63 -8.23 -3.26
C TYR A 14 -1.32 -7.50 -3.52
N GLU A 15 -1.07 -7.09 -4.75
CA GLU A 15 0.13 -6.35 -5.07
C GLU A 15 0.12 -4.95 -4.47
N SER A 16 -1.03 -4.28 -4.44
CA SER A 16 -1.17 -3.00 -3.74
C SER A 16 -0.84 -3.14 -2.25
N ALA A 17 -1.26 -4.25 -1.63
CA ALA A 17 -0.93 -4.55 -0.24
C ALA A 17 0.58 -4.78 -0.03
N VAL A 18 1.24 -5.48 -0.95
CA VAL A 18 2.70 -5.71 -0.91
C VAL A 18 3.46 -4.40 -1.15
N ARG A 19 3.11 -3.63 -2.19
CA ARG A 19 3.75 -2.35 -2.53
C ARG A 19 3.65 -1.34 -1.39
N ALA A 20 2.50 -1.26 -0.71
CA ALA A 20 2.33 -0.39 0.45
C ALA A 20 3.22 -0.76 1.66
N CYS A 21 3.72 -1.99 1.74
CA CYS A 21 4.66 -2.39 2.80
C CYS A 21 6.05 -1.77 2.60
N VAL A 22 6.46 -1.49 1.37
CA VAL A 22 7.80 -0.97 1.06
C VAL A 22 8.02 0.44 1.62
N PRO A 23 7.11 1.42 1.46
CA PRO A 23 7.23 2.73 2.13
C PRO A 23 7.36 2.62 3.65
N SER A 24 6.65 1.67 4.27
CA SER A 24 6.78 1.41 5.70
C SER A 24 8.17 0.91 6.08
N PHE A 25 8.80 0.06 5.25
CA PHE A 25 10.17 -0.39 5.46
C PHE A 25 11.19 0.73 5.23
N VAL A 26 11.05 1.47 4.12
CA VAL A 26 11.93 2.57 3.73
C VAL A 26 11.98 3.65 4.81
N ARG A 27 10.83 4.08 5.35
CA ARG A 27 10.73 5.07 6.44
C ARG A 27 11.54 4.72 7.69
N ASN A 28 11.76 3.43 7.95
CA ASN A 28 12.45 2.95 9.16
C ASN A 28 13.92 2.56 8.91
N SER A 29 14.33 2.45 7.64
CA SER A 29 15.61 1.80 7.30
C SER A 29 16.50 2.64 6.37
N PHE A 30 15.96 3.68 5.73
CA PHE A 30 16.67 4.50 4.76
C PHE A 30 16.41 5.99 4.97
N PRO A 31 17.29 6.85 4.44
CA PRO A 31 17.04 8.30 4.39
C PRO A 31 15.72 8.67 3.68
N PRO A 32 15.05 9.76 4.08
CA PRO A 32 13.73 10.15 3.55
C PRO A 32 13.66 10.34 2.03
N GLU A 33 14.76 10.71 1.38
CA GLU A 33 14.84 10.90 -0.07
C GLU A 33 14.51 9.62 -0.88
N TYR A 34 14.82 8.44 -0.33
CA TYR A 34 14.48 7.16 -0.97
C TYR A 34 12.99 6.87 -0.97
N LEU A 35 12.26 7.42 0.01
CA LEU A 35 10.80 7.26 0.08
C LEU A 35 10.13 7.97 -1.08
N GLN A 36 10.52 9.21 -1.37
CA GLN A 36 9.91 9.98 -2.44
C GLN A 36 10.20 9.34 -3.80
N TYR A 37 11.47 8.95 -4.03
CA TYR A 37 11.86 8.23 -5.25
C TYR A 37 11.03 6.96 -5.48
N TYR A 38 10.85 6.16 -4.42
CA TYR A 38 10.02 4.95 -4.51
C TYR A 38 8.57 5.28 -4.87
N LEU A 39 7.95 6.26 -4.20
CA LEU A 39 6.55 6.62 -4.45
C LEU A 39 6.33 7.17 -5.88
N ASP A 40 7.28 7.93 -6.41
CA ASP A 40 7.22 8.44 -7.78
C ASP A 40 7.29 7.29 -8.80
N GLU A 41 8.15 6.31 -8.57
CA GLU A 41 8.22 5.11 -9.42
C GLU A 41 6.94 4.28 -9.36
N GLU A 42 6.37 4.06 -8.17
CA GLU A 42 5.09 3.37 -8.01
C GLU A 42 3.96 4.06 -8.78
N ALA A 43 3.91 5.40 -8.71
CA ALA A 43 2.96 6.20 -9.48
C ALA A 43 3.19 6.07 -10.99
N ASN A 44 4.44 6.03 -11.46
CA ASN A 44 4.79 5.77 -12.86
C ASN A 44 4.29 4.40 -13.35
N TYR A 45 4.30 3.38 -12.48
CA TYR A 45 3.73 2.06 -12.76
C TYR A 45 2.20 2.00 -12.61
N GLY A 46 1.56 3.11 -12.22
CA GLY A 46 0.11 3.23 -12.07
C GLY A 46 -0.42 2.93 -10.66
N PHE A 47 0.44 2.68 -9.67
CA PHE A 47 0.08 2.47 -8.27
C PHE A 47 0.06 3.79 -7.50
N VAL A 48 -0.72 4.74 -7.99
CA VAL A 48 -0.78 6.13 -7.47
C VAL A 48 -1.25 6.22 -6.02
N TRP A 49 -1.95 5.20 -5.52
CA TRP A 49 -2.48 5.12 -4.15
C TRP A 49 -1.48 4.59 -3.11
N THR A 50 -0.24 4.23 -3.53
CA THR A 50 0.72 3.56 -2.64
C THR A 50 1.09 4.40 -1.43
N LYS A 51 1.13 5.74 -1.59
CA LYS A 51 1.46 6.65 -0.49
C LYS A 51 0.41 6.59 0.61
N GLU A 52 -0.84 6.84 0.28
CA GLU A 52 -1.97 6.86 1.21
C GLU A 52 -2.21 5.47 1.82
N LEU A 53 -2.10 4.42 1.00
CA LEU A 53 -2.24 3.04 1.46
C LEU A 53 -1.13 2.64 2.46
N SER A 54 0.09 3.17 2.30
CA SER A 54 1.15 2.94 3.28
C SER A 54 0.87 3.59 4.64
N GLU A 55 0.08 4.68 4.69
CA GLU A 55 -0.33 5.32 5.94
C GLU A 55 -1.40 4.49 6.66
N VAL A 56 -2.26 3.81 5.90
CA VAL A 56 -3.19 2.79 6.44
C VAL A 56 -2.41 1.68 7.14
N LEU A 57 -1.27 1.25 6.59
CA LEU A 57 -0.39 0.26 7.25
C LEU A 57 0.31 0.78 8.51
N VAL A 58 0.58 2.07 8.64
CA VAL A 58 1.07 2.64 9.89
C VAL A 58 0.03 2.47 11.00
N ARG A 59 -1.26 2.60 10.67
CA ARG A 59 -2.36 2.33 11.61
C ARG A 59 -2.43 0.85 11.99
N TYR A 60 -2.21 -0.08 11.05
CA TYR A 60 -2.10 -1.52 11.36
C TYR A 60 -1.02 -1.79 12.41
N LYS A 61 0.19 -1.25 12.22
CA LYS A 61 1.31 -1.45 13.17
C LYS A 61 0.99 -0.94 14.58
N SER A 62 0.14 0.08 14.69
CA SER A 62 -0.25 0.71 15.97
C SER A 62 -1.41 0.00 16.69
N ASN A 63 -2.07 -0.96 16.04
CA ASN A 63 -3.27 -1.65 16.56
C ASN A 63 -3.14 -3.18 16.44
N ARG A 64 -1.95 -3.71 16.76
CA ARG A 64 -1.64 -5.16 16.61
C ARG A 64 -2.37 -6.05 17.62
N ASP A 65 -2.86 -5.47 18.70
CA ASP A 65 -3.80 -6.08 19.65
C ASP A 65 -5.15 -6.39 18.99
N LYS A 66 -5.66 -5.46 18.16
CA LYS A 66 -6.92 -5.61 17.42
C LYS A 66 -6.75 -6.39 16.11
N TYR A 67 -5.59 -6.26 15.47
CA TYR A 67 -5.26 -6.92 14.20
C TYR A 67 -3.98 -7.76 14.36
N PRO A 68 -4.08 -8.97 14.95
CA PRO A 68 -2.92 -9.80 15.23
C PRO A 68 -2.22 -10.27 13.95
N THR A 69 -2.99 -10.50 12.88
CA THR A 69 -2.50 -10.95 11.57
C THR A 69 -2.76 -9.90 10.49
N PHE A 70 -1.97 -9.95 9.41
CA PHE A 70 -2.20 -9.08 8.25
C PHE A 70 -3.58 -9.34 7.62
N GLU A 71 -4.01 -10.61 7.58
CA GLU A 71 -5.34 -11.01 7.10
C GLU A 71 -6.46 -10.36 7.89
N SER A 72 -6.34 -10.30 9.23
CA SER A 72 -7.33 -9.63 10.08
C SER A 72 -7.46 -8.13 9.81
N PHE A 73 -6.40 -7.51 9.27
CA PHE A 73 -6.40 -6.10 8.87
C PHE A 73 -6.85 -5.88 7.43
N PHE A 74 -6.83 -6.91 6.57
CA PHE A 74 -7.13 -6.79 5.15
C PHE A 74 -8.49 -6.13 4.81
N PRO A 75 -9.56 -6.27 5.62
CA PRO A 75 -10.79 -5.49 5.41
C PRO A 75 -10.56 -3.97 5.37
N LYS A 76 -9.53 -3.43 6.04
CA LYS A 76 -9.17 -2.01 5.97
C LYS A 76 -8.53 -1.58 4.65
N PHE A 77 -7.92 -2.50 3.92
CA PHE A 77 -7.52 -2.26 2.54
C PHE A 77 -8.75 -2.14 1.63
N VAL A 78 -9.75 -3.00 1.83
CA VAL A 78 -11.02 -2.95 1.08
C VAL A 78 -11.76 -1.64 1.35
N ASP A 79 -11.87 -1.24 2.62
CA ASP A 79 -12.46 0.04 3.02
C ASP A 79 -11.75 1.21 2.32
N PHE A 80 -10.41 1.22 2.34
CA PHE A 80 -9.60 2.24 1.66
C PHE A 80 -9.92 2.33 0.17
N PHE A 81 -9.92 1.22 -0.56
CA PHE A 81 -10.16 1.24 -2.01
C PHE A 81 -11.60 1.63 -2.36
N ASN A 82 -12.58 1.23 -1.54
CA ASN A 82 -13.97 1.65 -1.70
C ASN A 82 -14.15 3.16 -1.47
N GLU A 83 -13.32 3.78 -0.64
CA GLU A 83 -13.29 5.23 -0.44
C GLU A 83 -12.52 5.94 -1.55
N TYR A 84 -11.39 5.37 -1.99
CA TYR A 84 -10.51 5.95 -3.02
C TYR A 84 -11.12 5.93 -4.42
N SER A 85 -12.04 5.00 -4.71
CA SER A 85 -12.71 4.88 -6.01
C SER A 85 -13.99 5.71 -6.15
N LYS A 86 -14.34 6.52 -5.14
CA LYS A 86 -15.46 7.47 -5.19
C LYS A 86 -15.02 8.79 -5.79
#